data_AF-A0A6G2S112-F1
#
_entry.id   AF-A0A6G2S112-F1
#
_cell.length_a   1.000
_cell.length_b   1.000
_cell.length_c   1.000
_cell.angle_alpha   90.00
_cell.angle_beta   90.00
_cell.angle_gamma   90.00
#
_symmetry.space_group_name_H-M   'P 1'
#
loop_
_entity.id
_entity.type
_entity.pdbx_description
1 polymer ?
#
loop_
_entity_poly.entity_id
_entity_poly.type
_entity_poly.pdbx_seq_one_letter_code
_entity_poly.pdbx_strand_id
1 'polypeptide(L)'
;MLPLEAIELNTFRRQYAGQTFWCGSWLGGCGRQLTTKLYVDRVCHFAHHADADTARRPCARRARDVTSADHLYVKAAAEGLLEAQHLVGEVVCSEPGPAAAGSLVQLQLGDGGRLTIHMNAAVPPDWKSPQTAGRIVVEASVPVDRRTLQRLPYVHRIRCDSHGTSRRVLIGTQTARGTQWFRPEQCTLDPAGWLPPR
;
A
#
# COMPACT_ATOMS: atom_id res chain seq x y z
N MET A 1 8.65 17.40 2.61
CA MET A 1 9.25 17.36 1.25
C MET A 1 10.52 18.21 1.28
N LEU A 2 11.59 17.87 0.54
CA LEU A 2 12.79 18.72 0.53
C LEU A 2 12.51 19.98 -0.30
N PRO A 3 12.95 21.17 0.15
CA PRO A 3 12.88 22.37 -0.68
C PRO A 3 13.75 22.23 -1.93
N LEU A 4 13.28 22.82 -3.04
CA LEU A 4 13.96 22.73 -4.33
C LEU A 4 15.10 23.77 -4.43
N GLU A 5 14.96 24.91 -3.76
CA GLU A 5 15.91 26.02 -3.79
C GLU A 5 16.95 25.97 -2.67
N ALA A 6 18.15 26.47 -2.96
CA ALA A 6 19.30 26.48 -2.06
C ALA A 6 19.05 27.28 -0.76
N ILE A 7 18.36 28.43 -0.86
CA ILE A 7 18.10 29.30 0.29
C ILE A 7 17.11 28.65 1.26
N GLU A 8 16.09 27.99 0.72
CA GLU A 8 15.10 27.25 1.48
C GLU A 8 15.70 25.98 2.09
N LEU A 9 16.66 25.33 1.42
CA LEU A 9 17.34 24.15 1.95
C LEU A 9 18.08 24.44 3.26
N ASN A 10 18.71 25.61 3.39
CA ASN A 10 19.38 25.98 4.64
C ASN A 10 18.39 26.20 5.78
N THR A 11 17.23 26.80 5.50
CA THR A 11 16.14 26.92 6.48
C THR A 11 15.61 25.55 6.87
N PHE A 12 15.39 24.65 5.91
CA PHE A 12 15.00 23.26 6.18
C PHE A 12 16.03 22.55 7.06
N ARG A 13 17.33 22.64 6.76
CA ARG A 13 18.38 22.02 7.57
C ARG A 13 18.39 22.51 9.02
N ARG A 14 18.14 23.81 9.24
CA ARG A 14 18.01 24.37 10.60
C ARG A 14 16.76 23.87 11.30
N GLN A 15 15.63 23.87 10.61
CA GLN A 15 14.35 23.42 11.16
C GLN A 15 14.38 21.95 11.58
N TYR A 16 15.05 21.10 10.81
CA TYR A 16 15.17 19.66 11.06
C TYR A 16 16.55 19.26 11.59
N ALA A 17 17.25 20.18 12.25
CA ALA A 17 18.56 19.91 12.84
C ALA A 17 18.46 18.73 13.83
N GLY A 18 19.41 17.78 13.73
CA GLY A 18 19.42 16.57 14.55
C GLY A 18 18.49 15.44 14.08
N GLN A 19 17.64 15.68 13.07
CA GLN A 19 16.82 14.62 12.48
C GLN A 19 17.57 13.88 11.37
N THR A 20 17.24 12.60 11.20
CA THR A 20 17.79 11.75 10.15
C THR A 20 16.70 11.42 9.13
N PHE A 21 17.07 11.41 7.86
CA PHE A 21 16.17 11.05 6.76
C PHE A 21 16.61 9.71 6.19
N TRP A 22 15.65 8.92 5.71
CA TRP A 22 15.90 7.55 5.29
C TRP A 22 15.21 7.25 3.96
N CYS A 23 15.86 6.47 3.12
CA CYS A 23 15.32 6.03 1.83
C CYS A 23 14.17 5.05 2.07
N GLY A 24 12.93 5.49 1.85
CA GLY A 24 11.73 4.69 2.16
C GLY A 24 11.71 3.33 1.47
N SER A 25 11.59 2.27 2.25
CA SER A 25 11.56 0.87 1.77
C SER A 25 10.26 0.49 1.06
N TRP A 26 9.15 1.13 1.42
CA TRP A 26 7.80 0.87 0.91
C TRP A 26 7.64 1.02 -0.61
N LEU A 27 8.46 1.86 -1.25
CA LEU A 27 8.48 2.04 -2.71
C LEU A 27 9.73 1.42 -3.36
N GLY A 28 10.30 0.40 -2.72
CA GLY A 28 11.51 -0.28 -3.17
C GLY A 28 12.78 0.55 -2.99
N GLY A 29 12.78 1.53 -2.08
CA GLY A 29 14.00 2.17 -1.59
C GLY A 29 14.80 1.22 -0.71
N CYS A 30 16.02 1.61 -0.39
CA CYS A 30 16.99 0.71 0.24
C CYS A 30 17.09 0.80 1.76
N GLY A 31 16.28 1.66 2.41
CA GLY A 31 16.34 1.85 3.86
C GLY A 31 17.62 2.50 4.38
N ARG A 32 18.50 3.00 3.51
CA ARG A 32 19.73 3.71 3.92
C ARG A 32 19.44 5.16 4.26
N GLN A 33 20.25 5.71 5.15
CA GLN A 33 20.17 7.12 5.52
C GLN A 33 20.43 8.00 4.29
N LEU A 34 19.69 9.09 4.22
CA LEU A 34 19.77 10.13 3.21
C LEU A 34 20.39 11.38 3.83
N THR A 35 21.16 12.07 3.00
CA THR A 35 21.60 13.44 3.22
C THR A 35 20.91 14.37 2.23
N THR A 36 21.00 15.67 2.48
CA THR A 36 20.52 16.69 1.56
C THR A 36 21.69 17.21 0.74
N LYS A 37 21.55 17.25 -0.59
CA LYS A 37 22.59 17.80 -1.47
C LYS A 37 22.23 19.22 -1.88
N LEU A 38 23.05 20.18 -1.43
CA LEU A 38 22.93 21.58 -1.82
C LEU A 38 23.48 21.75 -3.23
N TYR A 39 22.65 22.31 -4.10
CA TYR A 39 23.05 22.75 -5.43
C TYR A 39 22.61 24.20 -5.61
N VAL A 40 23.44 24.98 -6.29
CA VAL A 40 23.14 26.38 -6.64
C VAL A 40 22.76 26.52 -8.12
N ASP A 41 23.03 25.49 -8.91
CA ASP A 41 22.87 25.41 -10.36
C ASP A 41 21.75 24.43 -10.79
N ARG A 42 21.20 23.66 -9.84
CA ARG A 42 20.12 22.69 -10.06
C ARG A 42 19.32 22.46 -8.79
N VAL A 43 18.23 21.72 -8.92
CA VAL A 43 17.32 21.40 -7.82
C VAL A 43 18.04 20.63 -6.70
N CYS A 44 17.90 21.14 -5.48
CA CYS A 44 18.30 20.44 -4.26
C CYS A 44 17.47 19.17 -4.09
N HIS A 45 18.12 18.06 -3.73
CA HIS A 45 17.45 16.78 -3.55
C HIS A 45 18.08 15.94 -2.44
N PHE A 46 17.34 14.93 -1.98
CA PHE A 46 17.91 13.91 -1.11
C PHE A 46 18.87 13.03 -1.91
N ALA A 47 20.04 12.78 -1.34
CA ALA A 47 21.03 11.85 -1.85
C ALA A 47 21.36 10.82 -0.77
N HIS A 48 21.82 9.64 -1.16
CA HIS A 48 22.40 8.71 -0.18
C HIS A 48 23.70 9.30 0.36
N HIS A 49 24.00 9.02 1.63
CA HIS A 49 25.38 9.15 2.08
C HIS A 49 26.28 8.29 1.17
N ALA A 50 27.48 8.78 0.85
CA ALA A 50 28.44 7.98 0.11
C ALA A 50 28.77 6.75 0.96
N ASP A 51 28.34 5.58 0.53
CA ASP A 51 28.68 4.34 1.24
C ASP A 51 30.18 4.11 1.09
N ALA A 52 30.87 3.92 2.22
CA ALA A 52 32.24 3.39 2.22
C ALA A 52 32.28 1.92 1.76
N ASP A 53 31.13 1.24 1.79
CA ASP A 53 30.96 -0.18 1.46
C ASP A 53 30.46 -0.36 0.01
N THR A 54 31.40 -0.48 -0.93
CA THR A 54 31.14 -0.67 -2.37
C THR A 54 30.54 -2.03 -2.72
N ALA A 55 30.45 -2.96 -1.76
CA ALA A 55 29.89 -4.30 -1.99
C ALA A 55 28.36 -4.31 -2.13
N ARG A 56 27.67 -3.24 -1.69
CA ARG A 56 26.20 -3.16 -1.76
C ARG A 56 25.74 -2.63 -3.11
N ARG A 57 24.70 -3.27 -3.68
CA ARG A 57 24.09 -2.81 -4.93
C ARG A 57 23.62 -1.35 -4.81
N PRO A 58 23.80 -0.51 -5.86
CA PRO A 58 23.28 0.85 -5.90
C PRO A 58 21.78 0.88 -5.59
N CYS A 59 21.31 1.90 -4.87
CA CYS A 59 19.88 2.09 -4.64
C CYS A 59 19.22 2.40 -5.97
N ALA A 60 18.58 1.40 -6.57
CA ALA A 60 17.74 1.58 -7.74
C ALA A 60 16.27 1.47 -7.31
N ARG A 61 15.46 2.44 -7.73
CA ARG A 61 14.01 2.33 -7.61
C ARG A 61 13.56 1.08 -8.37
N ARG A 62 13.11 0.05 -7.65
CA ARG A 62 12.73 -1.25 -8.25
C ARG A 62 11.42 -1.19 -9.02
N ALA A 63 10.48 -0.36 -8.57
CA ALA A 63 9.21 -0.16 -9.24
C ALA A 63 9.07 1.31 -9.67
N ARG A 64 8.87 1.55 -10.97
CA ARG A 64 8.81 2.90 -11.56
C ARG A 64 7.40 3.33 -11.92
N ASP A 65 6.44 2.41 -11.89
CA ASP A 65 5.05 2.70 -12.18
C ASP A 65 4.34 3.34 -10.99
N VAL A 66 3.24 4.01 -11.30
CA VAL A 66 2.37 4.65 -10.32
C VAL A 66 1.67 3.61 -9.42
N THR A 67 1.53 2.35 -9.87
CA THR A 67 0.89 1.25 -9.14
C THR A 67 1.72 0.73 -7.97
N SER A 68 3.04 0.95 -7.98
CA SER A 68 3.92 0.60 -6.87
C SER A 68 3.53 1.21 -5.52
N ALA A 69 2.82 2.35 -5.53
CA ALA A 69 2.33 3.02 -4.33
C ALA A 69 0.90 2.61 -3.93
N ASP A 70 0.22 1.75 -4.67
CA ASP A 70 -1.20 1.45 -4.45
C ASP A 70 -1.50 0.89 -3.06
N HIS A 71 -0.56 0.12 -2.49
CA HIS A 71 -0.69 -0.39 -1.12
C HIS A 71 -0.78 0.74 -0.08
N LEU A 72 -0.13 1.89 -0.30
CA LEU A 72 -0.22 3.05 0.59
C LEU A 72 -1.61 3.71 0.52
N TYR A 73 -2.19 3.80 -0.68
CA TYR A 73 -3.55 4.32 -0.86
C TYR A 73 -4.60 3.37 -0.27
N VAL A 74 -4.41 2.06 -0.47
CA VAL A 74 -5.27 1.04 0.13
C VAL A 74 -5.18 1.05 1.66
N LYS A 75 -3.97 1.20 2.24
CA LYS A 75 -3.78 1.37 3.68
C LYS A 75 -4.56 2.58 4.19
N ALA A 76 -4.39 3.74 3.57
CA ALA A 76 -5.06 4.96 3.97
C ALA A 76 -6.60 4.84 3.86
N ALA A 77 -7.11 4.20 2.81
CA ALA A 77 -8.55 3.97 2.65
C ALA A 77 -9.12 3.02 3.71
N ALA A 78 -8.36 1.98 4.07
CA ALA A 78 -8.74 1.06 5.15
C ALA A 78 -8.73 1.75 6.53
N GLU A 79 -7.73 2.59 6.81
CA GLU A 79 -7.68 3.39 8.05
C GLU A 79 -8.85 4.36 8.14
N GLY A 80 -9.14 5.09 7.06
CA GLY A 80 -10.30 5.99 7.00
C GLY A 80 -11.63 5.27 7.18
N LEU A 81 -11.74 4.00 6.75
CA LEU A 81 -12.93 3.19 6.98
C LEU A 81 -13.09 2.79 8.45
N LEU A 82 -12.00 2.38 9.11
CA LEU A 82 -12.02 2.07 10.54
C LEU A 82 -12.47 3.29 11.35
N GLU A 83 -11.93 4.47 11.02
CA GLU A 83 -12.31 5.73 11.65
C GLU A 83 -13.79 6.07 11.39
N ALA A 84 -14.23 6.06 10.13
CA ALA A 84 -15.60 6.41 9.77
C ALA A 84 -16.65 5.49 10.42
N GLN A 85 -16.32 4.21 10.64
CA GLN A 85 -17.21 3.23 11.26
C GLN A 85 -16.99 3.05 12.76
N HIS A 86 -16.11 3.85 13.37
CA HIS A 86 -15.75 3.77 14.79
C HIS A 86 -15.29 2.37 15.22
N LEU A 87 -14.59 1.66 14.33
CA LEU A 87 -14.06 0.33 14.57
C LEU A 87 -12.64 0.43 15.17
N VAL A 88 -12.39 -0.33 16.24
CA VAL A 88 -11.05 -0.47 16.80
C VAL A 88 -10.26 -1.46 15.93
N GLY A 89 -9.10 -1.03 15.43
CA GLY A 89 -8.21 -1.89 14.67
C GLY A 89 -6.96 -1.19 14.19
N GLU A 90 -6.08 -1.95 13.55
CA GLU A 90 -4.83 -1.47 12.95
C GLU A 90 -4.73 -1.95 11.50
N VAL A 91 -4.16 -1.10 10.63
CA VAL A 91 -3.85 -1.47 9.24
C VAL A 91 -2.35 -1.57 9.06
N VAL A 92 -1.88 -2.79 8.80
CA VAL A 92 -0.46 -3.11 8.64
C VAL A 92 -0.20 -3.55 7.22
N CYS A 93 0.85 -3.01 6.60
CA CYS A 93 1.31 -3.49 5.30
C CYS A 93 2.48 -4.47 5.50
N SER A 94 2.66 -5.43 4.60
CA SER A 94 3.77 -6.37 4.70
C SER A 94 5.11 -5.65 4.51
N GLU A 95 6.04 -5.86 5.45
CA GLU A 95 7.43 -5.44 5.33
C GLU A 95 8.11 -6.07 4.09
N PRO A 96 9.17 -5.45 3.55
CA PRO A 96 9.94 -6.02 2.45
C PRO A 96 10.61 -7.34 2.86
N GLY A 97 10.55 -8.34 1.98
CA GLY A 97 11.17 -9.65 2.17
C GLY A 97 11.35 -10.37 0.83
N PRO A 98 11.01 -11.68 0.73
CA PRO A 98 10.95 -12.37 -0.56
C PRO A 98 9.94 -11.73 -1.53
N ALA A 99 8.83 -11.23 -1.00
CA ALA A 99 7.87 -10.40 -1.72
C ALA A 99 8.20 -8.90 -1.53
N ALA A 100 7.72 -8.08 -2.46
CA ALA A 100 7.86 -6.63 -2.34
C ALA A 100 7.11 -6.10 -1.10
N ALA A 101 7.60 -5.01 -0.51
CA ALA A 101 6.87 -4.30 0.53
C ALA A 101 5.46 -3.96 0.04
N GLY A 102 4.47 -4.05 0.94
CA GLY A 102 3.07 -3.80 0.60
C GLY A 102 2.42 -4.82 -0.34
N SER A 103 3.02 -6.00 -0.54
CA SER A 103 2.35 -7.10 -1.26
C SER A 103 1.10 -7.59 -0.54
N LEU A 104 1.05 -7.44 0.79
CA LEU A 104 -0.16 -7.60 1.59
C LEU A 104 -0.48 -6.30 2.33
N VAL A 105 -1.77 -6.00 2.46
CA VAL A 105 -2.31 -5.05 3.44
C VAL A 105 -3.26 -5.81 4.35
N GLN A 106 -3.08 -5.71 5.66
CA GLN A 106 -3.81 -6.49 6.65
C GLN A 106 -4.54 -5.54 7.59
N LEU A 107 -5.85 -5.69 7.70
CA LEU A 107 -6.65 -5.03 8.72
C LEU A 107 -6.81 -6.01 9.88
N GLN A 108 -6.33 -5.61 11.05
CA GLN A 108 -6.46 -6.34 12.31
C GLN A 108 -7.53 -5.63 13.15
N LEU A 109 -8.68 -6.26 13.32
CA LEU A 109 -9.79 -5.74 14.11
C LEU A 109 -9.58 -6.07 15.60
N GLY A 110 -10.07 -5.21 16.48
CA GLY A 110 -9.92 -5.35 17.94
C GLY A 110 -10.59 -6.58 18.54
N ASP A 111 -11.51 -7.21 17.81
CA ASP A 111 -12.16 -8.48 18.17
C ASP A 111 -11.35 -9.73 17.76
N GLY A 112 -10.13 -9.53 17.23
CA GLY A 112 -9.27 -10.60 16.72
C GLY A 112 -9.57 -10.97 15.26
N GLY A 113 -10.56 -10.35 14.63
CA GLY A 113 -10.83 -10.50 13.21
C GLY A 113 -9.69 -9.96 12.34
N ARG A 114 -9.36 -10.67 11.25
CA ARG A 114 -8.31 -10.21 10.31
C ARG A 114 -8.78 -10.26 8.87
N LEU A 115 -8.66 -9.15 8.15
CA LEU A 115 -8.87 -9.09 6.71
C LEU A 115 -7.54 -8.93 5.99
N THR A 116 -7.31 -9.72 4.95
CA THR A 116 -6.04 -9.70 4.18
C THR A 116 -6.31 -9.28 2.75
N ILE A 117 -5.65 -8.21 2.31
CA ILE A 117 -5.71 -7.67 0.96
C ILE A 117 -4.41 -8.06 0.24
N HIS A 118 -4.51 -8.88 -0.80
CA HIS A 118 -3.39 -9.28 -1.65
C HIS A 118 -3.25 -8.27 -2.79
N MET A 119 -2.18 -7.47 -2.75
CA MET A 119 -1.94 -6.38 -3.71
C MET A 119 -1.31 -6.86 -5.02
N ASN A 120 -0.79 -8.08 -5.03
CA ASN A 120 -0.20 -8.72 -6.21
C ASN A 120 -0.22 -10.25 -6.05
N ALA A 121 0.23 -10.97 -7.08
CA ALA A 121 0.28 -12.43 -7.10
C ALA A 121 1.52 -13.04 -6.39
N ALA A 122 2.40 -12.23 -5.78
CA ALA A 122 3.62 -12.74 -5.15
C ALA A 122 3.32 -13.57 -3.90
N VAL A 123 2.22 -13.28 -3.21
CA VAL A 123 1.71 -14.08 -2.10
C VAL A 123 0.33 -14.63 -2.51
N PRO A 124 0.20 -15.93 -2.81
CA PRO A 124 -1.07 -16.49 -3.27
C PRO A 124 -2.10 -16.51 -2.13
N PRO A 125 -3.35 -16.08 -2.39
CA PRO A 125 -4.44 -16.19 -1.42
C PRO A 125 -4.83 -17.65 -1.14
N ASP A 126 -5.08 -17.97 0.13
CA ASP A 126 -5.62 -19.28 0.52
C ASP A 126 -7.16 -19.30 0.48
N TRP A 127 -7.68 -19.68 -0.68
CA TRP A 127 -9.12 -19.86 -0.89
C TRP A 127 -9.69 -21.16 -0.30
N LYS A 128 -8.85 -22.09 0.19
CA LYS A 128 -9.32 -23.42 0.57
C LYS A 128 -10.03 -23.42 1.92
N SER A 129 -9.58 -22.59 2.85
CA SER A 129 -10.14 -22.45 4.19
C SER A 129 -11.43 -21.59 4.17
N PRO A 130 -12.61 -22.16 4.48
CA PRO A 130 -13.87 -21.41 4.53
C PRO A 130 -13.84 -20.26 5.54
N GLN A 131 -13.06 -20.40 6.63
CA GLN A 131 -12.94 -19.41 7.69
C GLN A 131 -12.16 -18.17 7.24
N THR A 132 -11.27 -18.30 6.26
CA THR A 132 -10.44 -17.20 5.76
C THR A 132 -10.92 -16.67 4.42
N ALA A 133 -11.59 -17.48 3.60
CA ALA A 133 -12.00 -17.11 2.24
C ALA A 133 -12.85 -15.81 2.18
N GLY A 134 -13.79 -15.63 3.11
CA GLY A 134 -14.59 -14.40 3.21
C GLY A 134 -13.80 -13.16 3.65
N ARG A 135 -12.59 -13.36 4.19
CA ARG A 135 -11.70 -12.31 4.72
C ARG A 135 -10.54 -12.00 3.77
N ILE A 136 -10.59 -12.52 2.54
CA ILE A 136 -9.59 -12.27 1.50
C ILE A 136 -10.14 -11.25 0.51
N VAL A 137 -9.36 -10.20 0.29
CA VAL A 137 -9.52 -9.23 -0.79
C VAL A 137 -8.32 -9.36 -1.71
N VAL A 138 -8.53 -9.24 -3.02
CA VAL A 138 -7.45 -9.37 -4.02
C VAL A 138 -7.49 -8.18 -4.97
N GLU A 139 -6.33 -7.64 -5.32
CA GLU A 139 -6.22 -6.55 -6.29
C GLU A 139 -6.72 -7.00 -7.67
N ALA A 140 -7.27 -6.06 -8.45
CA ALA A 140 -7.96 -6.30 -9.72
C ALA A 140 -7.14 -7.05 -10.78
N SER A 141 -5.81 -6.99 -10.74
CA SER A 141 -4.91 -7.74 -11.62
C SER A 141 -4.56 -9.13 -11.08
N VAL A 142 -4.78 -9.42 -9.80
CA VAL A 142 -4.53 -10.75 -9.22
C VAL A 142 -5.57 -11.74 -9.76
N PRO A 143 -5.18 -12.82 -10.45
CA PRO A 143 -6.13 -13.76 -11.03
C PRO A 143 -6.86 -14.55 -9.95
N VAL A 144 -8.16 -14.77 -10.14
CA VAL A 144 -8.99 -15.69 -9.35
C VAL A 144 -9.52 -16.75 -10.29
N ASP A 145 -9.29 -18.02 -9.97
CA ASP A 145 -9.70 -19.11 -10.83
C ASP A 145 -11.23 -19.31 -10.81
N ARG A 146 -11.76 -19.85 -11.90
CA ARG A 146 -13.20 -20.05 -12.07
C ARG A 146 -13.80 -21.00 -11.03
N ARG A 147 -13.04 -21.98 -10.53
CA ARG A 147 -13.55 -22.93 -9.50
C ARG A 147 -13.75 -22.21 -8.18
N THR A 148 -12.85 -21.29 -7.83
CA THR A 148 -13.02 -20.40 -6.66
C THR A 148 -14.28 -19.55 -6.79
N LEU A 149 -14.50 -18.90 -7.94
CA LEU A 149 -15.71 -18.09 -8.18
C LEU A 149 -17.02 -18.90 -8.26
N GLN A 150 -16.94 -20.20 -8.54
CA GLN A 150 -18.11 -21.10 -8.51
C GLN A 150 -18.41 -21.61 -7.10
N ARG A 151 -17.39 -21.70 -6.24
CA ARG A 151 -17.51 -22.21 -4.87
C ARG A 151 -17.89 -21.13 -3.87
N LEU A 152 -17.41 -19.90 -4.07
CA LEU A 152 -17.71 -18.77 -3.20
C LEU A 152 -18.87 -17.94 -3.79
N PRO A 153 -19.76 -17.38 -2.94
CA PRO A 153 -20.84 -16.53 -3.42
C PRO A 153 -20.31 -15.28 -4.15
N TYR A 154 -19.18 -14.75 -3.67
CA TYR A 154 -18.43 -13.68 -4.30
C TYR A 154 -16.99 -13.66 -3.76
N VAL A 155 -16.13 -12.88 -4.42
CA VAL A 155 -14.77 -12.54 -3.98
C VAL A 155 -14.63 -11.02 -3.94
N HIS A 156 -14.05 -10.49 -2.87
CA HIS A 156 -13.75 -9.07 -2.78
C HIS A 156 -12.55 -8.70 -3.64
N ARG A 157 -12.69 -7.61 -4.37
CA ARG A 157 -11.66 -7.01 -5.21
C ARG A 157 -11.28 -5.64 -4.68
N ILE A 158 -10.08 -5.20 -5.01
CA ILE A 158 -9.67 -3.81 -4.83
C ILE A 158 -9.00 -3.30 -6.10
N ARG A 159 -9.22 -2.03 -6.44
CA ARG A 159 -8.54 -1.36 -7.56
C ARG A 159 -8.23 0.07 -7.19
N CYS A 160 -7.12 0.58 -7.70
CA CYS A 160 -6.75 1.98 -7.58
C CYS A 160 -6.83 2.64 -8.96
N ASP A 161 -7.75 3.58 -9.15
CA ASP A 161 -7.86 4.36 -10.39
C ASP A 161 -7.12 5.69 -10.25
N SER A 162 -6.45 6.15 -11.31
CA SER A 162 -5.81 7.47 -11.31
C SER A 162 -6.85 8.58 -11.27
N HIS A 163 -6.67 9.55 -10.37
CA HIS A 163 -7.52 10.73 -10.26
C HIS A 163 -6.65 11.98 -10.06
N GLY A 164 -6.24 12.59 -11.17
CA GLY A 164 -5.23 13.65 -11.15
C GLY A 164 -3.89 13.10 -10.65
N THR A 165 -3.35 13.68 -9.58
CA THR A 165 -2.10 13.24 -8.93
C THR A 165 -2.32 12.23 -7.80
N SER A 166 -3.56 11.83 -7.52
CA SER A 166 -3.90 10.84 -6.49
C SER A 166 -4.42 9.54 -7.07
N ARG A 167 -4.55 8.51 -6.22
CA ARG A 167 -5.22 7.26 -6.56
C ARG A 167 -6.52 7.17 -5.78
N ARG A 168 -7.61 6.86 -6.47
CA ARG A 168 -8.92 6.57 -5.88
C ARG A 168 -9.06 5.06 -5.70
N VAL A 169 -9.25 4.63 -4.47
CA VAL A 169 -9.50 3.21 -4.14
C VAL A 169 -10.96 2.87 -4.43
N LEU A 170 -11.19 1.71 -5.06
CA LEU A 170 -12.51 1.12 -5.32
C LEU A 170 -12.53 -0.30 -4.76
N ILE A 171 -13.65 -0.69 -4.15
CA ILE A 171 -13.89 -2.07 -3.72
C ILE A 171 -14.82 -2.72 -4.72
N GLY A 172 -14.47 -3.94 -5.12
CA GLY A 172 -15.26 -4.71 -6.05
C GLY A 172 -15.85 -5.95 -5.41
N THR A 173 -17.01 -6.35 -5.91
CA THR A 173 -17.62 -7.66 -5.62
C THR A 173 -17.60 -8.45 -6.92
N GLN A 174 -16.73 -9.46 -6.97
CA GLN A 174 -16.58 -10.34 -8.12
C GLN A 174 -17.41 -11.61 -7.93
N THR A 175 -18.27 -11.90 -8.90
CA THR A 175 -18.99 -13.17 -9.03
C THR A 175 -18.57 -13.87 -10.31
N ALA A 176 -19.11 -15.06 -10.58
CA ALA A 176 -18.93 -15.74 -11.86
C ALA A 176 -19.44 -14.93 -13.08
N ARG A 177 -20.26 -13.89 -12.86
CA ARG A 177 -20.81 -13.01 -13.91
C ARG A 177 -19.99 -11.75 -14.18
N GLY A 178 -18.96 -11.47 -13.37
CA GLY A 178 -18.13 -10.28 -13.47
C GLY A 178 -18.00 -9.53 -12.15
N THR A 179 -17.44 -8.33 -12.21
CA THR A 179 -17.13 -7.51 -11.04
C THR A 179 -17.91 -6.20 -11.08
N GLN A 180 -18.62 -5.90 -9.99
CA GLN A 180 -19.19 -4.57 -9.72
C GLN A 180 -18.26 -3.79 -8.80
N TRP A 181 -18.10 -2.49 -9.02
CA TRP A 181 -17.16 -1.63 -8.29
C TRP A 181 -17.90 -0.51 -7.54
N PHE A 182 -17.48 -0.25 -6.31
CA PHE A 182 -18.07 0.70 -5.38
C PHE A 182 -16.98 1.55 -4.74
N ARG A 183 -17.35 2.73 -4.23
CA ARG A 183 -16.44 3.52 -3.40
C ARG A 183 -16.40 2.97 -1.96
N PRO A 184 -15.30 3.16 -1.23
CA PRO A 184 -15.17 2.71 0.16
C PRO A 184 -16.30 3.20 1.05
N GLU A 185 -16.76 4.44 0.86
CA GLU A 185 -17.79 5.06 1.69
C GLU A 185 -19.18 4.43 1.48
N GLN A 186 -19.35 3.65 0.42
CA GLN A 186 -20.59 2.92 0.13
C GLN A 186 -20.58 1.50 0.71
N CYS A 187 -19.44 1.03 1.22
CA CYS A 187 -19.27 -0.33 1.73
C CYS A 187 -19.27 -0.32 3.26
N THR A 188 -19.82 -1.37 3.87
CA THR A 188 -19.75 -1.58 5.32
C THR A 188 -18.63 -2.58 5.62
N LEU A 189 -17.88 -2.38 6.70
CA LEU A 189 -16.97 -3.40 7.21
C LEU A 189 -17.63 -4.02 8.43
N ASP A 190 -17.95 -5.30 8.36
CA ASP A 190 -18.41 -6.05 9.53
C ASP A 190 -17.31 -7.01 10.01
N PRO A 191 -17.49 -7.67 11.16
CA PRO A 191 -16.53 -8.66 11.64
C PRO A 191 -16.26 -9.83 10.67
N ALA A 192 -17.15 -10.08 9.70
CA ALA A 192 -17.01 -11.14 8.69
C ALA A 192 -16.27 -10.66 7.42
N GLY A 193 -16.24 -9.36 7.12
CA GLY A 193 -15.50 -8.79 6.01
C GLY A 193 -16.14 -7.52 5.44
N TRP A 194 -15.82 -7.21 4.18
CA TRP A 194 -16.47 -6.10 3.48
C TRP A 194 -17.86 -6.56 3.04
N LEU A 195 -18.87 -5.73 3.24
CA LEU A 195 -20.19 -5.95 2.69
C LEU A 195 -20.42 -4.96 1.55
N PRO A 196 -20.83 -5.44 0.35
CA PRO A 196 -21.25 -4.54 -0.70
C PRO A 196 -22.49 -3.74 -0.27
N PRO A 197 -22.75 -2.57 -0.89
CA PRO A 197 -24.01 -1.86 -0.68
C PRO A 197 -25.19 -2.78 -1.02
N ARG A 198 -26.26 -2.72 -0.21
CA ARG A 198 -27.52 -3.42 -0.50
C ARG A 198 -28.25 -2.83 -1.70
#